data_AF-A0A960E0D7-F1
#
_entry.id   AF-A0A960E0D7-F1
#
_cell.length_a   1.000
_cell.length_b   1.000
_cell.length_c   1.000
_cell.angle_alpha   90.00
_cell.angle_beta   90.00
_cell.angle_gamma   90.00
#
_symmetry.space_group_name_H-M   'P 1'
#
loop_
_entity.id
_entity.type
_entity.pdbx_description
1 polymer ?
#
loop_
_entity_poly.entity_id
_entity_poly.type
_entity_poly.pdbx_seq_one_letter_code
_entity_poly.pdbx_strand_id
1 'polypeptide(L)'
;MPGSDQLPMFDAGDERGEPDDSSTATAGEVPADGEIAEPAAAKPRSFQASAGIQGRQFAEQCDTLLAHVGYELRGRRVLAEVGVEIDQEAVSPMGATVWFEYKGSIQGNRPGLIRTDTLKKAIANGALLRSLADPAPYVVITSHLPEAGSGAAMLQAALDLRYFADVICLYDPKATGRLSRW
;
A
#
# COMPACT_ATOMS: atom_id res chain seq x y z
N MET A 1 51.30 -2.70 27.13
CA MET A 1 51.28 -4.18 27.01
C MET A 1 49.92 -4.59 26.47
N PRO A 2 49.86 -5.44 25.44
CA PRO A 2 48.62 -5.87 24.80
C PRO A 2 48.03 -7.11 25.50
N GLY A 3 46.75 -7.38 25.24
CA GLY A 3 46.16 -8.72 25.40
C GLY A 3 46.13 -9.41 24.04
N SER A 4 46.77 -10.57 23.94
CA SER A 4 46.67 -11.53 22.83
C SER A 4 45.28 -12.21 22.86
N ASP A 5 44.81 -12.89 21.81
CA ASP A 5 45.31 -14.22 21.44
C ASP A 5 45.19 -14.60 19.95
N GLN A 6 45.87 -15.71 19.64
CA GLN A 6 46.30 -16.18 18.33
C GLN A 6 45.21 -16.91 17.50
N LEU A 7 45.43 -16.94 16.18
CA LEU A 7 44.85 -17.90 15.22
C LEU A 7 45.42 -19.32 15.45
N PRO A 8 44.80 -20.39 14.89
CA PRO A 8 45.12 -20.83 13.51
C PRO A 8 43.85 -21.25 12.73
N MET A 9 43.73 -21.18 11.39
CA MET A 9 44.55 -21.67 10.27
C MET A 9 44.73 -23.21 10.24
N PHE A 10 43.91 -23.90 9.43
CA PHE A 10 44.20 -25.25 8.92
C PHE A 10 43.85 -25.31 7.44
N ASP A 11 44.63 -26.08 6.69
CA ASP A 11 44.67 -26.13 5.22
C ASP A 11 44.53 -27.58 4.72
N ALA A 12 44.12 -27.73 3.46
CA ALA A 12 44.20 -28.87 2.54
C ALA A 12 43.84 -30.32 3.00
N GLY A 13 43.06 -30.99 2.15
CA GLY A 13 42.82 -32.44 2.22
C GLY A 13 41.93 -32.97 1.08
N ASP A 14 42.49 -33.14 -0.12
CA ASP A 14 41.95 -34.04 -1.16
C ASP A 14 42.30 -35.48 -0.77
N GLU A 15 41.34 -36.41 -0.81
CA GLU A 15 41.64 -37.79 -1.21
C GLU A 15 40.40 -38.58 -1.66
N ARG A 16 40.63 -39.50 -2.60
CA ARG A 16 39.63 -40.34 -3.29
C ARG A 16 39.56 -41.74 -2.66
N GLY A 17 38.39 -42.38 -2.70
CA GLY A 17 38.23 -43.76 -2.23
C GLY A 17 36.95 -44.48 -2.70
N GLU A 18 37.10 -45.30 -3.72
CA GLU A 18 36.29 -46.49 -4.08
C GLU A 18 37.31 -47.63 -4.38
N PRO A 19 36.96 -48.93 -4.59
CA PRO A 19 35.66 -49.65 -4.49
C PRO A 19 35.74 -51.00 -3.72
N ASP A 20 34.63 -51.76 -3.65
CA ASP A 20 34.49 -53.23 -3.95
C ASP A 20 33.01 -53.65 -3.65
N ASP A 21 32.25 -54.25 -4.57
CA ASP A 21 32.22 -55.66 -5.03
C ASP A 21 31.58 -56.63 -4.00
N SER A 22 30.65 -57.57 -4.27
CA SER A 22 30.04 -58.12 -5.51
C SER A 22 28.61 -58.64 -5.26
N SER A 23 27.79 -58.82 -6.31
CA SER A 23 27.18 -60.14 -6.70
C SER A 23 25.91 -60.06 -7.58
N THR A 24 25.83 -61.04 -8.48
CA THR A 24 24.81 -61.40 -9.48
C THR A 24 23.43 -61.78 -8.90
N ALA A 25 22.29 -61.81 -9.60
CA ALA A 25 21.77 -61.22 -10.86
C ALA A 25 20.23 -61.51 -10.91
N THR A 26 19.37 -60.90 -11.74
CA THR A 26 19.06 -61.33 -13.13
C THR A 26 17.86 -60.56 -13.74
N ALA A 27 17.76 -60.56 -15.08
CA ALA A 27 16.60 -60.44 -16.00
C ALA A 27 15.30 -59.67 -15.62
N GLY A 28 14.90 -58.73 -16.52
CA GLY A 28 13.47 -58.40 -16.78
C GLY A 28 13.14 -56.90 -16.84
N GLU A 29 12.78 -56.38 -18.02
CA GLU A 29 12.32 -54.99 -18.21
C GLU A 29 10.86 -54.77 -17.78
N VAL A 30 10.59 -53.69 -17.03
CA VAL A 30 9.55 -52.68 -17.37
C VAL A 30 9.97 -51.34 -16.72
N PRO A 31 10.03 -50.20 -17.43
CA PRO A 31 10.24 -48.90 -16.79
C PRO A 31 8.93 -48.43 -16.13
N ALA A 32 8.90 -48.44 -14.80
CA ALA A 32 7.78 -47.89 -14.04
C ALA A 32 7.83 -46.36 -14.02
N ASP A 33 6.70 -45.75 -14.42
CA ASP A 33 6.19 -44.44 -14.03
C ASP A 33 7.21 -43.39 -13.58
N GLY A 34 7.64 -42.54 -14.51
CA GLY A 34 8.40 -41.34 -14.17
C GLY A 34 7.60 -40.44 -13.23
N GLU A 35 8.18 -40.10 -12.09
CA GLU A 35 7.60 -39.15 -11.14
C GLU A 35 7.26 -37.83 -11.85
N ILE A 36 5.96 -37.54 -11.96
CA ILE A 36 5.50 -36.21 -12.33
C ILE A 36 5.78 -35.32 -11.13
N ALA A 37 6.95 -34.68 -11.12
CA ALA A 37 7.33 -33.74 -10.08
C ALA A 37 6.22 -32.69 -9.90
N GLU A 38 5.60 -32.66 -8.72
CA GLU A 38 4.53 -31.71 -8.43
C GLU A 38 5.02 -30.28 -8.70
N PRO A 39 4.24 -29.44 -9.41
CA PRO A 39 4.65 -28.07 -9.68
C PRO A 39 4.78 -27.32 -8.35
N ALA A 40 6.03 -27.06 -7.94
CA ALA A 40 6.36 -26.47 -6.66
C ALA A 40 5.50 -25.25 -6.37
N ALA A 41 4.73 -25.31 -5.27
CA ALA A 41 3.75 -24.29 -4.90
C ALA A 41 4.39 -22.89 -4.96
N ALA A 42 3.87 -22.05 -5.86
CA ALA A 42 4.44 -20.74 -6.13
C ALA A 42 4.46 -19.92 -4.82
N LYS A 43 5.68 -19.58 -4.35
CA LYS A 43 5.87 -18.79 -3.13
C LYS A 43 4.96 -17.54 -3.20
N PRO A 44 4.13 -17.27 -2.18
CA PRO A 44 3.17 -16.19 -2.27
C PRO A 44 3.90 -14.86 -2.45
N ARG A 45 3.72 -14.23 -3.64
CA ARG A 45 4.16 -12.85 -3.88
C ARG A 45 3.60 -12.00 -2.75
N SER A 46 4.49 -11.29 -2.04
CA SER A 46 4.13 -10.70 -0.76
C SER A 46 2.99 -9.69 -0.93
N PHE A 47 1.90 -9.94 -0.19
CA PHE A 47 0.68 -9.11 -0.18
C PHE A 47 0.98 -7.62 0.10
N GLN A 48 2.08 -7.34 0.80
CA GLN A 48 2.57 -5.98 1.07
C GLN A 48 3.14 -5.30 -0.18
N ALA A 49 3.86 -6.03 -1.04
CA ALA A 49 4.43 -5.47 -2.27
C ALA A 49 3.33 -5.13 -3.30
N SER A 50 2.31 -5.99 -3.43
CA SER A 50 1.15 -5.70 -4.30
C SER A 50 0.31 -4.54 -3.77
N ALA A 51 0.07 -4.46 -2.45
CA ALA A 51 -0.61 -3.31 -1.84
C ALA A 51 0.12 -1.99 -2.11
N GLY A 52 1.46 -1.98 -2.01
CA GLY A 52 2.27 -0.79 -2.32
C GLY A 52 2.21 -0.37 -3.80
N ILE A 53 2.12 -1.32 -4.73
CA ILE A 53 1.93 -1.03 -6.17
C ILE A 53 0.53 -0.44 -6.41
N GLN A 54 -0.52 -1.08 -5.89
CA GLN A 54 -1.90 -0.63 -6.06
C GLN A 54 -2.14 0.77 -5.47
N GLY A 55 -1.50 1.08 -4.33
CA GLY A 55 -1.54 2.41 -3.72
C GLY A 55 -0.94 3.49 -4.61
N ARG A 56 0.22 3.23 -5.23
CA ARG A 56 0.83 4.17 -6.19
C ARG A 56 -0.03 4.39 -7.44
N GLN A 57 -0.55 3.31 -8.03
CA GLN A 57 -1.43 3.42 -9.21
C GLN A 57 -2.70 4.22 -8.91
N PHE A 58 -3.26 4.11 -7.70
CA PHE A 58 -4.40 4.94 -7.30
C PHE A 58 -4.01 6.40 -7.06
N ALA A 59 -2.84 6.67 -6.48
CA ALA A 59 -2.30 8.03 -6.33
C ALA A 59 -2.08 8.70 -7.69
N GLU A 60 -1.45 8.01 -8.64
CA GLU A 60 -1.25 8.47 -10.03
C GLU A 60 -2.58 8.87 -10.72
N GLN A 61 -3.66 8.11 -10.47
CA GLN A 61 -5.01 8.46 -10.97
C GLN A 61 -5.59 9.71 -10.30
N CYS A 62 -5.35 9.91 -8.99
CA CYS A 62 -5.79 11.09 -8.26
C CYS A 62 -5.03 12.34 -8.73
N ASP A 63 -3.71 12.26 -8.86
CA ASP A 63 -2.87 13.33 -9.37
C ASP A 63 -3.25 13.72 -10.81
N THR A 64 -3.51 12.71 -11.66
CA THR A 64 -4.00 12.93 -13.04
C THR A 64 -5.34 13.67 -13.05
N LEU A 65 -6.28 13.30 -12.18
CA LEU A 65 -7.57 14.01 -12.07
C LEU A 65 -7.37 15.45 -11.59
N LEU A 66 -6.60 15.66 -10.51
CA LEU A 66 -6.37 16.98 -9.93
C LEU A 66 -5.69 17.92 -10.94
N ALA A 67 -4.66 17.46 -11.64
CA ALA A 67 -4.01 18.22 -12.71
C ALA A 67 -4.98 18.49 -13.88
N HIS A 68 -5.83 17.54 -14.25
CA HIS A 68 -6.83 17.72 -15.31
C HIS A 68 -7.89 18.78 -14.96
N VAL A 69 -8.31 18.87 -13.70
CA VAL A 69 -9.24 19.92 -13.23
C VAL A 69 -8.54 21.21 -12.78
N GLY A 70 -7.23 21.34 -13.05
CA GLY A 70 -6.49 22.59 -12.97
C GLY A 70 -5.79 22.89 -11.64
N TYR A 71 -5.61 21.90 -10.75
CA TYR A 71 -4.80 22.09 -9.53
C TYR A 71 -3.30 22.07 -9.84
N GLU A 72 -2.55 22.94 -9.15
CA GLU A 72 -1.08 22.91 -9.14
C GLU A 72 -0.58 22.04 -7.98
N LEU A 73 -0.04 20.86 -8.30
CA LEU A 73 0.43 19.88 -7.32
C LEU A 73 1.78 20.30 -6.70
N ARG A 74 1.89 20.29 -5.37
CA ARG A 74 3.11 20.62 -4.60
C ARG A 74 3.85 19.41 -4.04
N GLY A 75 3.45 18.21 -4.43
CA GLY A 75 3.87 16.95 -3.80
C GLY A 75 3.32 16.74 -2.38
N ARG A 76 3.90 15.76 -1.69
CA ARG A 76 3.61 15.34 -0.31
C ARG A 76 3.97 16.42 0.72
N ARG A 77 3.19 16.52 1.81
CA ARG A 77 3.48 17.43 2.93
C ARG A 77 3.46 16.69 4.28
N VAL A 78 4.41 17.00 5.16
CA VAL A 78 4.46 16.46 6.54
C VAL A 78 4.21 17.58 7.53
N LEU A 79 3.17 17.43 8.35
CA LEU A 79 2.75 18.37 9.39
C LEU A 79 3.25 17.84 10.74
N ALA A 80 4.54 18.08 11.01
CA ALA A 80 5.26 17.50 12.14
C ALA A 80 4.66 17.83 13.52
N GLU A 81 4.00 18.97 13.65
CA GLU A 81 3.29 19.44 14.87
C GLU A 81 2.13 18.53 15.31
N VAL A 82 1.51 17.79 14.38
CA VAL A 82 0.43 16.83 14.63
C VAL A 82 0.77 15.41 14.15
N GLY A 83 1.97 15.20 13.59
CA GLY A 83 2.42 13.89 13.10
C GLY A 83 1.67 13.36 11.87
N VAL A 84 0.98 14.23 11.12
CA VAL A 84 0.19 13.85 9.94
C VAL A 84 1.02 14.03 8.65
N GLU A 85 1.00 13.01 7.79
CA GLU A 85 1.46 13.11 6.40
C GLU A 85 0.24 13.27 5.49
N ILE A 86 0.28 14.28 4.61
CA ILE A 86 -0.68 14.54 3.54
C ILE A 86 -0.09 13.99 2.25
N ASP A 87 -0.86 13.13 1.56
CA ASP A 87 -0.42 12.49 0.32
C ASP A 87 -0.08 13.55 -0.76
N GLN A 88 -0.92 14.58 -0.90
CA GLN A 88 -0.75 15.65 -1.89
C GLN A 88 -1.26 17.01 -1.38
N GLU A 89 -0.37 18.01 -1.24
CA GLU A 89 -0.76 19.43 -1.10
C GLU A 89 -0.93 20.06 -2.49
N ALA A 90 -2.00 20.80 -2.76
CA ALA A 90 -2.15 21.46 -4.06
C ALA A 90 -2.79 22.84 -3.94
N VAL A 91 -2.53 23.69 -4.92
CA VAL A 91 -3.23 24.98 -5.08
C VAL A 91 -4.35 24.79 -6.09
N SER A 92 -5.56 25.21 -5.74
CA SER A 92 -6.75 25.10 -6.58
C SER A 92 -6.74 26.11 -7.75
N PRO A 93 -7.61 25.93 -8.76
CA PRO A 93 -7.84 26.94 -9.80
C PRO A 93 -8.27 28.31 -9.26
N MET A 94 -8.82 28.37 -8.04
CA MET A 94 -9.22 29.60 -7.36
C MET A 94 -8.10 30.19 -6.47
N GLY A 95 -6.94 29.54 -6.39
CA GLY A 95 -5.77 29.98 -5.61
C GLY A 95 -5.76 29.53 -4.16
N ALA A 96 -6.67 28.65 -3.73
CA ALA A 96 -6.72 28.14 -2.36
C ALA A 96 -5.81 26.91 -2.20
N THR A 97 -5.04 26.84 -1.12
CA THR A 97 -4.32 25.61 -0.76
C THR A 97 -5.31 24.56 -0.24
N VAL A 98 -5.19 23.33 -0.71
CA VAL A 98 -6.00 22.16 -0.31
C VAL A 98 -5.07 20.99 0.01
N TRP A 99 -5.43 20.20 1.02
CA TRP A 99 -4.72 18.99 1.43
C TRP A 99 -5.52 17.75 1.02
N PHE A 100 -4.92 16.93 0.17
CA PHE A 100 -5.53 15.70 -0.33
C PHE A 100 -4.94 14.45 0.32
N GLU A 101 -5.83 13.53 0.71
CA GLU A 101 -5.49 12.19 1.17
C GLU A 101 -6.06 11.15 0.20
N TYR A 102 -5.23 10.18 -0.19
CA TYR A 102 -5.58 9.14 -1.15
C TYR A 102 -5.89 7.83 -0.43
N LYS A 103 -7.13 7.37 -0.57
CA LYS A 103 -7.64 6.16 0.09
C LYS A 103 -8.36 5.29 -0.91
N GLY A 104 -7.60 4.62 -1.78
CA GLY A 104 -8.15 3.75 -2.82
C GLY A 104 -7.37 2.46 -3.03
N SER A 105 -7.96 1.61 -3.85
CA SER A 105 -7.36 0.44 -4.46
C SER A 105 -8.10 0.15 -5.76
N ILE A 106 -7.37 -0.40 -6.73
CA ILE A 106 -7.89 -0.88 -8.01
C ILE A 106 -8.37 -2.34 -7.88
N GLN A 107 -7.98 -3.06 -6.82
CA GLN A 107 -8.26 -4.50 -6.64
C GLN A 107 -8.71 -4.84 -5.20
N GLY A 108 -9.48 -5.93 -5.08
CA GLY A 108 -9.89 -6.56 -3.81
C GLY A 108 -11.32 -6.24 -3.36
N ASN A 109 -11.86 -7.05 -2.43
CA ASN A 109 -13.29 -7.06 -2.07
C ASN A 109 -13.75 -5.88 -1.19
N ARG A 110 -12.81 -5.14 -0.58
CA ARG A 110 -13.08 -3.97 0.27
C ARG A 110 -12.10 -2.83 -0.05
N PRO A 111 -12.25 -2.19 -1.22
CA PRO A 111 -11.41 -1.09 -1.67
C PRO A 111 -11.79 0.22 -0.95
N GLY A 112 -10.85 1.17 -0.90
CA GLY A 112 -11.06 2.50 -0.35
C GLY A 112 -11.71 2.53 1.05
N LEU A 113 -12.68 3.42 1.24
CA LEU A 113 -13.33 3.65 2.54
C LEU A 113 -14.37 2.57 2.92
N ILE A 114 -14.64 1.59 2.06
CA ILE A 114 -15.38 0.35 2.45
C ILE A 114 -14.60 -0.43 3.52
N ARG A 115 -13.27 -0.26 3.58
CA ARG A 115 -12.43 -0.83 4.64
C ARG A 115 -12.42 0.09 5.86
N THR A 116 -12.94 -0.41 6.98
CA THR A 116 -13.17 0.40 8.18
C THR A 116 -11.89 0.84 8.90
N ASP A 117 -10.77 0.13 8.74
CA ASP A 117 -9.46 0.58 9.22
C ASP A 117 -8.93 1.76 8.38
N THR A 118 -9.17 1.73 7.06
CA THR A 118 -8.75 2.74 6.10
C THR A 118 -9.55 4.03 6.31
N LEU A 119 -10.87 3.91 6.53
CA LEU A 119 -11.72 5.02 6.95
C LEU A 119 -11.29 5.59 8.30
N LYS A 120 -11.06 4.76 9.31
CA LYS A 120 -10.60 5.23 10.64
C LYS A 120 -9.27 5.98 10.59
N LYS A 121 -8.33 5.59 9.72
CA LYS A 121 -7.07 6.33 9.49
C LYS A 121 -7.32 7.73 8.94
N ALA A 122 -8.15 7.85 7.89
CA ALA A 122 -8.51 9.16 7.35
C ALA A 122 -9.25 10.05 8.38
N ILE A 123 -10.17 9.46 9.15
CA ILE A 123 -10.87 10.15 10.26
C ILE A 123 -9.87 10.64 11.32
N ALA A 124 -8.88 9.82 11.69
CA ALA A 124 -7.86 10.19 12.66
C ALA A 124 -6.97 11.35 12.17
N ASN A 125 -6.53 11.30 10.91
CA ASN A 125 -5.80 12.42 10.28
C ASN A 125 -6.66 13.69 10.31
N GLY A 126 -7.90 13.63 9.82
CA GLY A 126 -8.82 14.78 9.85
C GLY A 126 -9.03 15.36 11.26
N ALA A 127 -9.22 14.51 12.27
CA ALA A 127 -9.38 14.93 13.67
C ALA A 127 -8.10 15.56 14.26
N LEU A 128 -6.91 15.08 13.88
CA LEU A 128 -5.63 15.69 14.26
C LEU A 128 -5.44 17.06 13.59
N LEU A 129 -5.76 17.19 12.31
CA LEU A 129 -5.68 18.45 11.56
C LEU A 129 -6.62 19.53 12.14
N ARG A 130 -7.73 19.15 12.79
CA ARG A 130 -8.61 20.08 13.53
C ARG A 130 -7.97 20.75 14.74
N SER A 131 -6.81 20.28 15.22
CA SER A 131 -6.06 20.92 16.31
C SER A 131 -5.14 22.05 15.86
N LEU A 132 -4.94 22.21 14.54
CA LEU A 132 -4.16 23.31 13.97
C LEU A 132 -4.93 24.64 14.06
N ALA A 133 -4.19 25.74 14.14
CA ALA A 133 -4.78 27.08 14.22
C ALA A 133 -5.49 27.51 12.91
N ASP A 134 -4.90 27.14 11.77
CA ASP A 134 -5.44 27.45 10.43
C ASP A 134 -5.15 26.28 9.45
N PRO A 135 -5.89 25.15 9.55
CA PRO A 135 -5.71 24.02 8.65
C PRO A 135 -6.31 24.30 7.27
N ALA A 136 -5.59 23.97 6.21
CA ALA A 136 -6.16 23.96 4.86
C ALA A 136 -7.29 22.91 4.75
N PRO A 137 -8.26 23.08 3.83
CA PRO A 137 -9.31 22.10 3.59
C PRO A 137 -8.74 20.70 3.33
N TYR A 138 -9.12 19.74 4.18
CA TYR A 138 -8.68 18.36 4.08
C TYR A 138 -9.71 17.51 3.34
N VAL A 139 -9.36 17.08 2.11
CA VAL A 139 -10.24 16.37 1.18
C VAL A 139 -9.73 14.96 0.97
N VAL A 140 -10.58 13.95 1.17
CA VAL A 140 -10.22 12.55 0.92
C VAL A 140 -10.68 12.14 -0.47
N ILE A 141 -9.76 11.74 -1.35
CA ILE A 141 -10.10 11.08 -2.62
C ILE A 141 -10.06 9.56 -2.40
N THR A 142 -11.15 8.88 -2.72
CA THR A 142 -11.29 7.43 -2.53
C THR A 142 -11.77 6.73 -3.79
N SER A 143 -11.41 5.46 -3.95
CA SER A 143 -11.98 4.64 -5.02
C SER A 143 -13.44 4.25 -4.74
N HIS A 144 -13.82 4.09 -3.46
CA HIS A 144 -15.14 3.57 -3.08
C HIS A 144 -15.58 4.06 -1.69
N LEU A 145 -16.89 4.29 -1.54
CA LEU A 145 -17.53 4.72 -0.30
C LEU A 145 -18.30 3.57 0.37
N PRO A 146 -18.43 3.55 1.70
CA PRO A 146 -19.33 2.63 2.39
C PRO A 146 -20.79 3.11 2.24
N GLU A 147 -21.63 2.30 1.59
CA GLU A 147 -23.05 2.63 1.35
C GLU A 147 -23.95 2.41 2.58
N ALA A 148 -23.57 1.52 3.49
CA ALA A 148 -24.39 1.13 4.64
C ALA A 148 -23.55 0.69 5.86
N GLY A 149 -24.23 0.47 6.98
CA GLY A 149 -23.66 -0.08 8.21
C GLY A 149 -22.67 0.85 8.90
N SER A 150 -21.76 0.28 9.69
CA SER A 150 -20.84 1.04 10.53
C SER A 150 -19.86 1.92 9.74
N GLY A 151 -19.50 1.53 8.51
CA GLY A 151 -18.70 2.36 7.61
C GLY A 151 -19.40 3.66 7.24
N ALA A 152 -20.66 3.59 6.79
CA ALA A 152 -21.46 4.76 6.45
C ALA A 152 -21.69 5.65 7.68
N ALA A 153 -22.01 5.06 8.84
CA ALA A 153 -22.18 5.81 10.08
C ALA A 153 -20.90 6.53 10.55
N MET A 154 -19.73 5.90 10.42
CA MET A 154 -18.43 6.53 10.72
C MET A 154 -18.11 7.68 9.76
N LEU A 155 -18.39 7.51 8.46
CA LEU A 155 -18.20 8.56 7.46
C LEU A 155 -19.11 9.77 7.72
N GLN A 156 -20.40 9.54 7.98
CA GLN A 156 -21.36 10.60 8.28
C GLN A 156 -20.95 11.38 9.54
N ALA A 157 -20.63 10.69 10.63
CA ALA A 157 -20.19 11.34 11.87
C ALA A 157 -18.92 12.20 11.67
N ALA A 158 -17.98 11.75 10.83
CA ALA A 158 -16.77 12.52 10.52
C ALA A 158 -17.04 13.77 9.66
N LEU A 159 -18.03 13.71 8.76
CA LEU A 159 -18.51 14.87 8.00
C LEU A 159 -19.23 15.87 8.90
N ASP A 160 -20.12 15.39 9.79
CA ASP A 160 -20.84 16.24 10.75
C ASP A 160 -19.90 16.96 11.73
N LEU A 161 -18.84 16.27 12.16
CA LEU A 161 -17.76 16.82 13.00
C LEU A 161 -16.75 17.68 12.20
N ARG A 162 -16.91 17.80 10.87
CA ARG A 162 -16.04 18.54 9.95
C ARG A 162 -14.57 18.10 10.02
N TYR A 163 -14.33 16.81 10.22
CA TYR A 163 -13.00 16.19 10.09
C TYR A 163 -12.56 16.07 8.63
N PHE A 164 -13.51 16.08 7.69
CA PHE A 164 -13.26 16.24 6.27
C PHE A 164 -13.92 17.53 5.77
N ALA A 165 -13.27 18.19 4.81
CA ALA A 165 -13.87 19.28 4.04
C ALA A 165 -14.74 18.74 2.89
N ASP A 166 -14.31 17.65 2.25
CA ASP A 166 -15.13 16.80 1.35
C ASP A 166 -14.54 15.38 1.28
N VAL A 167 -15.34 14.43 0.78
CA VAL A 167 -14.89 13.08 0.43
C VAL A 167 -15.34 12.76 -1.00
N ILE A 168 -14.38 12.68 -1.92
CA ILE A 168 -14.59 12.52 -3.35
C ILE A 168 -14.41 11.05 -3.74
N CYS A 169 -15.45 10.43 -4.30
CA CYS A 169 -15.30 9.14 -4.97
C CYS A 169 -14.75 9.38 -6.38
N LEU A 170 -13.55 8.86 -6.69
CA LEU A 170 -12.85 9.05 -7.96
C LEU A 170 -13.70 8.61 -9.18
N TYR A 171 -14.55 7.59 -8.97
CA TYR A 171 -15.36 6.98 -10.03
C TYR A 171 -16.80 7.52 -10.11
N ASP A 172 -17.17 8.51 -9.29
CA ASP A 172 -18.45 9.22 -9.40
C ASP A 172 -18.24 10.61 -10.03
N PRO A 173 -18.70 10.85 -11.28
CA PRO A 173 -18.60 12.16 -11.92
C PRO A 173 -19.27 13.30 -11.15
N LYS A 174 -20.31 13.02 -10.35
CA LYS A 174 -20.95 14.03 -9.48
C LYS A 174 -20.08 14.38 -8.28
N ALA A 175 -19.24 13.46 -7.83
CA ALA A 175 -18.25 13.72 -6.79
C ALA A 175 -17.05 14.47 -7.36
N THR A 176 -16.43 14.00 -8.44
CA THR A 176 -15.27 14.69 -9.03
C THR A 176 -15.60 16.10 -9.51
N GLY A 177 -16.82 16.36 -9.98
CA GLY A 177 -17.31 17.71 -10.28
C GLY A 177 -17.35 18.66 -9.07
N ARG A 178 -17.25 18.19 -7.82
CA ARG A 178 -17.13 19.05 -6.63
C ARG A 178 -15.72 19.59 -6.42
N LEU A 179 -14.71 19.07 -7.11
CA LEU A 179 -13.34 19.60 -7.04
C LEU A 179 -13.27 21.05 -7.53
N SER A 180 -14.16 21.48 -8.42
CA SER A 180 -14.25 22.88 -8.89
C SER A 180 -14.80 23.88 -7.86
N ARG A 181 -14.99 23.47 -6.59
CA ARG A 181 -15.51 24.31 -5.50
C ARG A 181 -14.42 24.90 -4.61
N TRP A 182 -13.18 24.46 -4.80
CA TRP A 182 -12.00 24.86 -4.03
C TRP A 182 -11.12 25.80 -4.83
#